data_AF-A0A1S3D931-F1
#
_entry.id   AF-A0A1S3D931-F1
#
_cell.length_a   1.000
_cell.length_b   1.000
_cell.length_c   1.000
_cell.angle_alpha   90.00
_cell.angle_beta   90.00
_cell.angle_gamma   90.00
#
_symmetry.space_group_name_H-M   'P 1'
#
loop_
_entity.id
_entity.type
_entity.pdbx_description
1 polymer ?
#
loop_
_entity_poly.entity_id
_entity_poly.type
_entity_poly.pdbx_seq_one_letter_code
_entity_poly.pdbx_strand_id
1 'polypeptide(L)'
;MFTYVSTAFSNSYRKNIEEIIYKAHTHYSELLKISKLDVDDPKYQETRERLSHENMNTYTLTKAAAEQLLCEEAQFFPVCIFRPSIVISTWKEPIPGWIDNLYGPTGLVTGAQAGVVRTFLVDPDVKADIVPASRKEPGNHKRNRT
;
A
#
# COMPACT_ATOMS: atom_id res chain seq x y z
N MET A 1 19.74 10.11 1.40
CA MET A 1 18.34 10.38 1.07
C MET A 1 17.52 9.20 1.56
N PHE A 2 16.56 9.45 2.47
CA PHE A 2 15.68 8.41 3.00
C PHE A 2 14.46 8.29 2.09
N THR A 3 14.14 7.07 1.65
CA THR A 3 12.98 6.84 0.78
C THR A 3 11.96 6.00 1.53
N TYR A 4 10.80 6.58 1.79
CA TYR A 4 9.67 5.90 2.38
C TYR A 4 8.74 5.35 1.28
N VAL A 5 8.50 4.05 1.30
CA VAL A 5 7.57 3.40 0.37
C VAL A 5 6.19 3.37 1.01
N SER A 6 5.31 4.20 0.49
CA SER A 6 3.90 4.29 0.84
C SER A 6 3.03 3.53 -0.17
N THR A 7 1.84 4.03 -0.50
CA THR A 7 0.95 3.48 -1.52
C THR A 7 0.07 4.57 -2.13
N ALA A 8 -0.33 4.42 -3.38
CA ALA A 8 -1.31 5.30 -4.02
C ALA A 8 -2.68 5.26 -3.32
N PHE A 9 -2.97 4.20 -2.58
CA PHE A 9 -4.23 4.00 -1.88
C PHE A 9 -4.31 4.66 -0.50
N SER A 10 -3.27 5.37 -0.04
CA SER A 10 -3.27 6.05 1.27
C SER A 10 -4.42 7.05 1.41
N ASN A 11 -4.92 7.58 0.30
CA ASN A 11 -6.03 8.54 0.25
C ASN A 11 -7.17 8.06 -0.67
N SER A 12 -7.39 6.75 -0.81
CA SER A 12 -8.37 6.16 -1.74
C SER A 12 -9.83 6.51 -1.45
N TYR A 13 -10.14 7.10 -0.30
CA TYR A 13 -11.46 7.66 0.00
C TYR A 13 -11.76 8.93 -0.82
N ARG A 14 -10.75 9.53 -1.45
CA ARG A 14 -10.89 10.68 -2.35
C ARG A 14 -11.00 10.23 -3.80
N LYS A 15 -11.85 10.92 -4.57
CA LYS A 15 -12.00 10.68 -6.01
C LYS A 15 -10.78 11.15 -6.81
N ASN A 16 -10.18 12.26 -6.40
CA ASN A 16 -8.98 12.82 -7.03
C ASN A 16 -7.87 12.89 -5.97
N ILE A 17 -6.70 12.36 -6.33
CA ILE A 17 -5.51 12.31 -5.47
C ILE A 17 -4.39 13.02 -6.22
N GLU A 18 -3.88 14.10 -5.62
CA GLU A 18 -2.76 14.91 -6.08
C GLU A 18 -1.48 14.49 -5.36
N GLU A 19 -0.34 14.90 -5.90
CA GLU A 19 0.98 14.57 -5.34
C GLU A 19 1.35 15.49 -4.16
N ILE A 20 0.47 15.54 -3.16
CA ILE A 20 0.63 16.33 -1.93
C ILE A 20 0.55 15.45 -0.69
N ILE A 21 0.95 16.00 0.46
CA ILE A 21 0.72 15.37 1.76
C ILE A 21 -0.64 15.81 2.27
N TYR A 22 -1.58 14.87 2.28
CA TYR A 22 -2.90 15.10 2.84
C TYR A 22 -2.88 14.99 4.36
N LYS A 23 -3.69 15.81 5.03
CA LYS A 23 -3.98 15.62 6.45
C LYS A 23 -4.69 14.27 6.63
N ALA A 24 -4.12 13.38 7.43
CA ALA A 24 -4.74 12.09 7.73
C ALA A 24 -6.00 12.29 8.57
N HIS A 25 -6.97 11.37 8.44
CA HIS A 25 -8.19 11.37 9.25
C HIS A 25 -7.88 11.21 10.74
N THR A 26 -7.01 10.24 11.05
CA THR A 26 -6.48 10.03 12.40
C THR A 26 -5.00 10.41 12.45
N HIS A 27 -4.64 11.21 13.46
CA HIS A 27 -3.27 11.67 13.66
C HIS A 27 -2.34 10.51 14.09
N TYR A 28 -1.10 10.49 13.59
CA TYR A 28 -0.15 9.41 13.89
C TYR A 28 0.09 9.20 15.39
N SER A 29 0.03 10.28 16.19
CA SER A 29 0.20 10.22 17.64
C SER A 29 -0.91 9.42 18.35
N GLU A 30 -2.11 9.38 17.80
CA GLU A 30 -3.20 8.56 18.34
C GLU A 30 -2.97 7.08 18.02
N LEU A 31 -2.52 6.78 16.79
CA LEU A 31 -2.13 5.43 16.38
C LEU A 31 -0.96 4.87 17.21
N LEU A 32 -0.01 5.72 17.57
CA LEU A 32 1.10 5.36 18.47
C LEU A 32 0.66 5.14 19.92
N LYS A 33 -0.45 5.76 20.35
CA LYS A 33 -1.00 5.55 21.69
C LYS A 33 -1.73 4.21 21.73
N ILE A 34 -2.64 3.96 20.78
CA ILE A 34 -3.38 2.70 20.72
C ILE A 34 -2.45 1.50 20.50
N SER A 35 -1.37 1.65 19.73
CA SER A 35 -0.40 0.56 19.51
C SER A 35 0.34 0.12 20.77
N LYS A 36 0.27 0.90 21.85
CA LYS A 36 0.90 0.60 23.15
C LYS A 36 -0.10 0.06 24.19
N LEU A 37 -1.39 0.05 23.86
CA LEU A 37 -2.43 -0.49 24.73
C LEU A 37 -2.55 -2.00 24.55
N ASP A 38 -3.07 -2.66 25.58
CA ASP A 38 -3.51 -4.04 25.46
C ASP A 38 -4.77 -4.12 24.58
N VAL A 39 -4.97 -5.26 23.92
CA VAL A 39 -6.14 -5.52 23.09
C VAL A 39 -7.42 -5.52 23.95
N ASP A 40 -7.32 -5.92 25.21
CA ASP A 40 -8.46 -5.95 26.13
C ASP A 40 -8.75 -4.58 26.78
N ASP A 41 -7.92 -3.56 26.52
CA ASP A 41 -8.15 -2.21 27.01
C ASP A 41 -9.43 -1.62 26.37
N PRO A 42 -10.41 -1.12 27.17
CA PRO A 42 -11.62 -0.51 26.64
C PRO A 42 -11.35 0.61 25.61
N LYS A 43 -10.25 1.36 25.81
CA LYS A 43 -9.85 2.44 24.91
C LYS A 43 -9.29 1.92 23.59
N TYR A 44 -8.65 0.75 23.59
CA TYR A 44 -8.24 0.08 22.36
C TYR A 44 -9.49 -0.30 21.54
N GLN A 45 -10.49 -0.89 22.20
CA GLN A 45 -11.72 -1.31 21.55
C GLN A 45 -12.51 -0.13 20.96
N GLU A 46 -12.71 0.92 21.75
CA GLU A 46 -13.38 2.15 21.31
C GLU A 46 -12.68 2.78 20.10
N THR A 47 -11.35 2.94 20.17
CA THR A 47 -10.59 3.56 19.09
C THR A 47 -10.62 2.67 17.84
N ARG A 48 -10.49 1.35 17.98
CA ARG A 48 -10.58 0.40 16.87
C ARG A 48 -11.93 0.46 16.16
N GLU A 49 -13.02 0.54 16.92
CA GLU A 49 -14.38 0.67 16.38
C GLU A 49 -14.52 2.00 15.63
N ARG A 50 -14.08 3.11 16.21
CA ARG A 50 -14.05 4.42 15.55
C ARG A 50 -13.30 4.39 14.22
N LEU A 51 -12.12 3.78 14.19
CA LEU A 51 -11.30 3.66 12.98
C LEU A 51 -11.95 2.78 11.91
N SER A 52 -12.72 1.77 12.30
CA SER A 52 -13.42 0.89 11.36
C SER A 52 -14.47 1.63 10.51
N HIS A 53 -14.99 2.75 11.01
CA HIS A 53 -15.97 3.58 10.31
C HIS A 53 -15.34 4.55 9.30
N GLU A 54 -14.01 4.68 9.24
CA GLU A 54 -13.34 5.63 8.33
C GLU A 54 -13.28 5.12 6.88
N ASN A 55 -13.89 3.97 6.54
CA ASN A 55 -13.83 3.33 5.22
C ASN A 55 -12.39 3.13 4.69
N MET A 56 -11.42 3.10 5.61
CA MET A 56 -10.01 2.83 5.34
C MET A 56 -9.64 1.49 5.97
N ASN A 57 -8.81 0.71 5.27
CA ASN A 57 -8.23 -0.47 5.89
C ASN A 57 -7.03 -0.06 6.77
N THR A 58 -6.65 -0.93 7.71
CA THR A 58 -5.54 -0.66 8.64
C THR A 58 -4.21 -0.39 7.92
N TYR A 59 -4.01 -0.97 6.74
CA TYR A 59 -2.82 -0.73 5.92
C TYR A 59 -2.79 0.70 5.35
N THR A 60 -3.87 1.18 4.72
CA THR A 60 -3.91 2.54 4.15
C THR A 60 -3.86 3.59 5.25
N LEU A 61 -4.50 3.32 6.39
CA LEU A 61 -4.46 4.18 7.57
C LEU A 61 -3.04 4.33 8.13
N THR A 62 -2.30 3.23 8.27
CA THR A 62 -0.91 3.30 8.76
C THR A 62 0.02 3.99 7.76
N LYS A 63 -0.19 3.78 6.45
CA LYS A 63 0.58 4.47 5.40
C LYS A 63 0.34 5.98 5.41
N ALA A 64 -0.92 6.42 5.50
CA ALA A 64 -1.28 7.84 5.57
C ALA A 64 -0.70 8.53 6.83
N ALA A 65 -0.79 7.86 7.98
CA ALA A 65 -0.23 8.40 9.23
C ALA A 65 1.30 8.54 9.18
N ALA A 66 2.00 7.59 8.56
CA ALA A 66 3.45 7.65 8.41
C ALA A 66 3.90 8.74 7.42
N GLU A 67 3.13 9.03 6.35
CA GLU A 67 3.41 10.19 5.49
C GLU A 67 3.32 11.49 6.27
N GLN A 68 2.31 11.63 7.13
CA GLN A 68 2.14 12.81 7.98
C GLN A 68 3.28 12.93 9.01
N LEU A 69 3.65 11.83 9.67
CA LEU A 69 4.79 11.78 10.59
C LEU A 69 6.08 12.27 9.92
N LEU A 70 6.36 11.82 8.68
CA LEU A 70 7.55 12.25 7.95
C LEU A 70 7.52 13.73 7.60
N CYS A 71 6.34 14.25 7.25
CA CYS A 71 6.17 15.68 6.96
C CYS A 71 6.45 16.56 8.20
N GLU A 72 6.00 16.11 9.37
CA GLU A 72 6.11 16.87 10.62
C GLU A 72 7.48 16.72 11.29
N GLU A 73 8.04 15.51 11.35
CA GLU A 73 9.24 15.21 12.15
C GLU A 73 10.53 15.15 11.33
N ALA A 74 10.47 14.83 10.03
CA ALA A 74 11.66 14.62 9.21
C ALA A 74 12.17 15.89 8.51
N GLN A 75 11.86 17.08 9.05
CA GLN A 75 12.21 18.38 8.47
C GLN A 75 13.71 18.59 8.25
N PHE A 76 14.56 17.89 9.01
CA PHE A 76 16.02 17.98 8.93
C PHE A 76 16.67 16.92 8.03
N PHE A 77 15.89 16.01 7.43
CA PHE A 77 16.40 14.94 6.58
C PHE A 77 15.80 14.99 5.17
N PRO A 78 16.60 14.75 4.10
CA PRO A 78 16.05 14.61 2.76
C PRO A 78 15.22 13.33 2.67
N VAL A 79 13.90 13.47 2.66
CA VAL A 79 12.90 12.39 2.55
C VAL A 79 12.22 12.41 1.18
N CYS A 80 12.07 11.23 0.59
CA CYS A 80 11.21 10.98 -0.56
C CYS A 80 10.11 10.01 -0.18
N ILE A 81 8.87 10.31 -0.57
CA ILE A 81 7.71 9.43 -0.38
C ILE A 81 7.36 8.87 -1.75
N PHE A 82 7.53 7.56 -1.91
CA PHE A 82 7.18 6.84 -3.13
C PHE A 82 5.86 6.08 -2.93
N ARG A 83 4.86 6.35 -3.78
CA ARG A 83 3.50 5.78 -3.69
C ARG A 83 3.20 4.84 -4.87
N PRO A 84 3.63 3.58 -4.82
CA PRO A 84 3.26 2.60 -5.84
C PRO A 84 1.75 2.29 -5.79
N SER A 85 1.18 1.89 -6.94
CA SER A 85 -0.15 1.29 -7.03
C SER A 85 -0.15 -0.17 -6.55
N ILE A 86 -1.04 -1.03 -7.05
CA ILE A 86 -1.14 -2.43 -6.66
C ILE A 86 0.10 -3.17 -7.13
N VAL A 87 0.97 -3.52 -6.18
CA VAL A 87 2.16 -4.32 -6.46
C VAL A 87 1.77 -5.79 -6.53
N ILE A 88 2.09 -6.46 -7.62
CA ILE A 88 1.87 -7.90 -7.82
C ILE A 88 3.18 -8.67 -7.95
N SER A 89 3.07 -9.96 -8.28
CA SER A 89 4.19 -10.86 -8.50
C SER A 89 5.27 -10.29 -9.41
N THR A 90 6.47 -10.81 -9.21
CA THR A 90 7.63 -10.43 -10.02
C THR A 90 7.43 -10.81 -11.49
N TRP A 91 7.80 -9.91 -12.40
CA TRP A 91 7.67 -10.19 -13.83
C TRP A 91 8.72 -11.20 -14.32
N LYS A 92 9.99 -11.00 -13.92
CA LYS A 92 11.13 -11.80 -14.41
C LYS A 92 12.08 -12.28 -13.33
N GLU A 93 12.52 -11.39 -12.43
CA GLU A 93 13.54 -11.72 -11.44
C GLU A 93 13.03 -11.52 -10.01
N PRO A 94 13.50 -12.33 -9.04
CA PRO A 94 14.45 -13.45 -9.18
C PRO A 94 13.83 -14.74 -9.72
N ILE A 95 12.50 -14.91 -9.60
CA ILE A 95 11.75 -16.07 -10.10
C ILE A 95 10.45 -15.51 -10.71
N PRO A 96 10.17 -15.68 -12.01
CA PRO A 96 8.95 -15.17 -12.63
C PRO A 96 7.69 -15.64 -11.90
N GLY A 97 6.76 -14.72 -11.64
CA GLY A 97 5.51 -15.02 -10.93
C GLY A 97 5.68 -15.24 -9.43
N TRP A 98 6.88 -15.09 -8.88
CA TRP A 98 7.09 -15.21 -7.44
C TRP A 98 6.34 -14.11 -6.69
N ILE A 99 5.62 -14.52 -5.66
CA ILE A 99 4.91 -13.67 -4.73
C ILE A 99 4.99 -14.28 -3.33
N ASP A 100 5.13 -13.43 -2.33
CA ASP A 100 5.23 -13.82 -0.92
C ASP A 100 3.88 -13.76 -0.19
N ASN A 101 2.86 -13.19 -0.83
CA ASN A 101 1.56 -12.98 -0.23
C ASN A 101 0.41 -13.22 -1.22
N LEU A 102 -0.77 -13.55 -0.67
CA LEU A 102 -2.00 -13.75 -1.43
C LEU A 102 -2.99 -12.61 -1.21
N TYR A 103 -2.50 -11.41 -0.87
CA TYR A 103 -3.40 -10.28 -0.59
C TYR A 103 -3.95 -9.68 -1.88
N GLY A 104 -5.21 -9.24 -1.84
CA GLY A 104 -5.86 -8.53 -2.93
C GLY A 104 -6.00 -9.35 -4.22
N PRO A 105 -5.59 -8.82 -5.40
CA PRO A 105 -5.82 -9.48 -6.69
C PRO A 105 -5.15 -10.86 -6.81
N THR A 106 -4.00 -11.07 -6.19
CA THR A 106 -3.32 -12.38 -6.25
C THR A 106 -4.15 -13.47 -5.60
N GLY A 107 -4.72 -13.22 -4.42
CA GLY A 107 -5.60 -14.17 -3.75
C GLY A 107 -6.86 -14.45 -4.56
N LEU A 108 -7.41 -13.42 -5.21
CA LEU A 108 -8.57 -13.57 -6.09
C LEU A 108 -8.27 -14.49 -7.29
N VAL A 109 -7.14 -14.26 -7.97
CA VAL A 109 -6.71 -15.07 -9.11
C VAL A 109 -6.42 -16.51 -8.68
N THR A 110 -5.70 -16.72 -7.58
CA THR A 110 -5.42 -18.06 -7.04
C THR A 110 -6.71 -18.78 -6.65
N GLY A 111 -7.65 -18.09 -6.01
CA GLY A 111 -8.95 -18.66 -5.64
C GLY A 111 -9.81 -19.04 -6.85
N ALA A 112 -9.75 -18.24 -7.92
CA ALA A 112 -10.41 -18.56 -9.19
C ALA A 112 -9.75 -19.76 -9.89
N GLN A 113 -8.41 -19.81 -9.91
CA GLN A 113 -7.65 -20.94 -10.47
C GLN A 113 -7.92 -22.24 -9.72
N ALA A 114 -8.06 -22.19 -8.41
CA ALA A 114 -8.42 -23.34 -7.58
C ALA A 114 -9.92 -23.73 -7.70
N GLY A 115 -10.73 -22.94 -8.41
CA GLY A 115 -12.17 -23.16 -8.55
C GLY A 115 -13.00 -22.82 -7.31
N VAL A 116 -12.39 -22.25 -6.28
CA VAL A 116 -13.07 -21.83 -5.03
C VAL A 116 -13.86 -20.55 -5.26
N VAL A 117 -13.27 -19.58 -5.96
CA VAL A 117 -13.95 -18.34 -6.36
C VAL A 117 -14.55 -18.54 -7.75
N ARG A 118 -15.89 -18.58 -7.82
CA ARG A 118 -16.61 -18.79 -9.09
C ARG A 118 -17.16 -17.51 -9.70
N THR A 119 -17.39 -16.48 -8.89
CA THR A 119 -17.90 -15.19 -9.32
C THR A 119 -17.26 -14.08 -8.49
N PHE A 120 -17.03 -12.92 -9.10
CA PHE A 120 -16.52 -11.72 -8.44
C PHE A 120 -17.32 -10.52 -8.92
N LEU A 121 -17.81 -9.71 -7.98
CA LEU A 121 -18.54 -8.48 -8.28
C LEU A 121 -17.51 -7.37 -8.52
N VAL A 122 -17.42 -6.91 -9.78
CA VAL A 122 -16.54 -5.82 -10.19
C VAL A 122 -17.27 -4.92 -11.16
N ASP A 123 -16.98 -3.63 -11.08
CA ASP A 123 -17.38 -2.67 -12.09
C ASP A 123 -16.41 -2.80 -13.29
N PRO A 124 -16.88 -3.21 -14.49
CA PRO A 124 -16.01 -3.41 -15.64
C PRO A 124 -15.39 -2.11 -16.18
N ASP A 125 -15.92 -0.95 -15.81
CA ASP A 125 -15.39 0.36 -16.24
C ASP A 125 -14.24 0.84 -15.35
N VAL A 126 -14.01 0.19 -14.21
CA VAL A 126 -12.93 0.54 -13.28
C VAL A 126 -11.59 -0.05 -13.74
N LYS A 127 -10.61 0.83 -13.95
CA LYS A 127 -9.24 0.43 -14.30
C LYS A 127 -8.41 0.14 -13.05
N ALA A 128 -7.86 -1.07 -12.96
CA ALA A 128 -6.89 -1.44 -11.94
C ALA A 128 -5.47 -1.15 -12.45
N ASP A 129 -4.76 -0.22 -11.81
CA ASP A 129 -3.35 0.04 -12.10
C ASP A 129 -2.45 -0.94 -11.32
N ILE A 130 -1.78 -1.83 -12.05
CA ILE A 130 -1.03 -2.95 -11.52
C ILE A 130 0.44 -2.80 -11.89
N VAL A 131 1.30 -2.81 -10.87
CA VAL A 131 2.74 -2.63 -11.01
C VAL A 131 3.47 -3.93 -10.62
N PRO A 132 4.38 -4.47 -11.44
CA PRO A 132 5.15 -5.64 -11.05
C PRO A 132 6.15 -5.30 -9.95
N ALA A 133 6.35 -6.19 -8.97
CA ALA A 133 7.36 -6.00 -7.91
C ALA A 133 8.80 -5.87 -8.46
N SER A 134 9.07 -6.44 -9.63
CA SER A 134 10.37 -6.39 -10.28
C SER A 134 10.20 -6.26 -11.78
N ARG A 135 10.90 -5.27 -12.36
CA ARG A 135 11.02 -5.06 -13.81
C ARG A 135 12.50 -4.98 -14.15
N LYS A 136 13.05 -6.03 -14.78
CA LYS A 136 14.27 -5.88 -15.59
C LYS A 136 13.87 -5.52 -17.02
N GLU A 137 14.31 -4.35 -17.47
CA GLU A 137 14.41 -4.10 -18.91
C GLU A 137 15.41 -5.11 -19.51
N PRO A 138 15.14 -5.67 -20.69
CA PRO A 138 16.13 -6.50 -21.36
C PRO A 138 17.38 -5.64 -21.58
N GLY A 139 18.46 -5.96 -20.88
CA GLY A 139 19.74 -5.32 -21.07
C GLY A 139 20.12 -5.39 -22.54
N ASN A 140 20.31 -4.22 -23.15
CA ASN A 140 20.84 -4.09 -24.50
C ASN A 140 22.28 -4.60 -24.49
N HIS A 141 22.46 -5.91 -24.65
CA HIS A 141 23.75 -6.58 -24.63
C HIS A 141 24.45 -6.48 -25.99
N LYS A 142 24.57 -5.25 -26.54
CA LYS A 142 25.47 -4.93 -27.67
C LYS A 142 25.92 -3.46 -27.58
N ARG A 143 26.90 -3.18 -26.73
CA ARG A 143 27.93 -2.17 -27.03
C ARG A 143 29.28 -2.86 -26.91
N ASN A 144 29.72 -3.45 -28.02
CA ASN A 144 31.11 -3.86 -28.18
C ASN A 144 31.99 -2.62 -28.00
N ARG A 145 32.91 -2.71 -27.04
CA ARG A 145 34.15 -1.95 -27.05
C ARG A 145 35.07 -2.61 -28.08
N THR A 146 35.42 -1.87 -29.12
CA THR A 146 36.73 -1.79 -29.77
C THR A 146 36.76 -0.49 -30.52
#